data_AF-A0A2X2DLL3-F1
#
_entry.id   AF-A0A2X2DLL3-F1
#
_cell.length_a   1.000
_cell.length_b   1.000
_cell.length_c   1.000
_cell.angle_alpha   90.00
_cell.angle_beta   90.00
_cell.angle_gamma   90.00
#
_symmetry.space_group_name_H-M   'P 1'
#
loop_
_entity.id
_entity.type
_entity.pdbx_description
1 polymer ?
#
loop_
_entity_poly.entity_id
_entity_poly.type
_entity_poly.pdbx_seq_one_letter_code
_entity_poly.pdbx_strand_id
1 'polypeptide(L)'
;MKTSQLFLVEEGFSTLEELVYVPIDELLAIDGLDEETVEALRERAKAALTTIELAQKESLGDNQPAEDLLALEGMERSLAFDLAARGICTLEDLAEQGIDDLTDIDGLNSERAGELIMAARNICWFGNDA
;
A
#
# COMPACT_ATOMS: atom_id res chain seq x y z
N MET A 1 -21.18 3.91 28.29
CA MET A 1 -20.65 3.33 27.04
C MET A 1 -19.32 4.00 26.73
N LYS A 2 -18.20 3.38 27.13
CA LYS A 2 -16.90 3.73 26.56
C LYS A 2 -16.89 3.17 25.14
N THR A 3 -16.57 4.01 24.16
CA THR A 3 -16.58 3.65 22.74
C THR A 3 -15.53 2.57 22.47
N SER A 4 -15.95 1.48 21.82
CA SER A 4 -15.15 0.29 21.50
C SER A 4 -13.85 0.58 20.73
N GLN A 5 -13.73 1.76 20.13
CA GLN A 5 -12.53 2.22 19.42
C GLN A 5 -11.36 2.56 20.33
N LEU A 6 -11.59 3.05 21.57
CA LEU A 6 -10.50 3.43 22.46
C LEU A 6 -9.77 2.21 23.02
N PHE A 7 -10.48 1.10 23.16
CA PHE A 7 -9.98 -0.13 23.79
C PHE A 7 -9.06 -0.94 22.87
N LEU A 8 -9.40 -1.05 21.58
CA LEU A 8 -8.53 -1.72 20.60
C LEU A 8 -7.17 -1.02 20.44
N VAL A 9 -7.16 0.32 20.53
CA VAL A 9 -5.92 1.11 20.49
C VAL A 9 -5.08 0.90 21.77
N GLU A 10 -5.73 0.75 22.92
CA GLU A 10 -5.06 0.43 24.20
C GLU A 10 -4.43 -0.98 24.19
N GLU A 11 -5.04 -1.94 23.48
CA GLU A 11 -4.53 -3.30 23.28
C GLU A 11 -3.51 -3.44 22.14
N GLY A 12 -3.11 -2.34 21.51
CA GLY A 12 -2.03 -2.29 20.53
C GLY A 12 -2.45 -2.45 19.07
N PHE A 13 -3.75 -2.51 18.77
CA PHE A 13 -4.24 -2.46 17.39
C PHE A 13 -4.17 -1.03 16.85
N SER A 14 -3.42 -0.87 15.77
CA SER A 14 -3.14 0.43 15.15
C SER A 14 -3.73 0.55 13.74
N THR A 15 -4.08 -0.57 13.09
CA THR A 15 -4.56 -0.60 11.71
C THR A 15 -5.82 -1.46 11.50
N LEU A 16 -6.55 -1.21 10.41
CA LEU A 16 -7.72 -2.00 10.04
C LEU A 16 -7.32 -3.39 9.52
N GLU A 17 -6.14 -3.48 8.92
CA GLU A 17 -5.52 -4.69 8.40
C GLU A 17 -5.27 -5.70 9.51
N GLU A 18 -4.76 -5.25 10.66
CA GLU A 18 -4.57 -6.12 11.84
C GLU A 18 -5.87 -6.79 12.25
N LEU A 19 -6.99 -6.07 12.26
CA LEU A 19 -8.30 -6.66 12.60
C LEU A 19 -8.71 -7.76 11.62
N VAL A 20 -8.34 -7.64 10.34
CA VAL A 20 -8.71 -8.60 9.29
C VAL A 20 -7.78 -9.82 9.28
N TYR A 21 -6.48 -9.63 9.51
CA TYR A 21 -5.46 -10.66 9.30
C TYR A 21 -5.00 -11.37 10.58
N VAL A 22 -5.14 -10.77 11.77
CA VAL A 22 -4.81 -11.41 13.06
C VAL A 22 -5.79 -12.54 13.35
N PRO A 23 -5.36 -13.74 13.80
CA PRO A 23 -6.26 -14.85 14.13
C PRO A 23 -7.44 -14.46 15.03
N ILE A 24 -8.61 -15.07 14.80
CA ILE A 24 -9.82 -14.73 15.55
C ILE A 24 -9.65 -15.02 17.05
N ASP A 25 -8.91 -16.08 17.40
CA ASP A 25 -8.64 -16.46 18.79
C ASP A 25 -7.81 -15.39 19.54
N GLU A 26 -6.95 -14.65 18.84
CA GLU A 26 -6.17 -13.55 19.43
C GLU A 26 -7.08 -12.34 19.71
N LEU A 27 -8.03 -12.06 18.83
CA LEU A 27 -9.03 -11.01 19.04
C LEU A 27 -10.01 -11.37 20.17
N LEU A 28 -10.35 -12.65 20.31
CA LEU A 28 -11.21 -13.16 21.39
C LEU A 28 -10.50 -13.21 22.75
N ALA A 29 -9.17 -13.16 22.78
CA ALA A 29 -8.41 -13.09 24.03
C ALA A 29 -8.48 -11.71 24.71
N ILE A 30 -8.97 -10.69 23.99
CA ILE A 30 -9.13 -9.32 24.47
C ILE A 30 -10.38 -9.21 25.36
N ASP A 31 -10.19 -8.71 26.59
CA ASP A 31 -11.28 -8.65 27.59
C ASP A 31 -12.42 -7.74 27.15
N GLY A 32 -13.63 -8.29 27.03
CA GLY A 32 -14.81 -7.55 26.59
C GLY A 32 -15.08 -7.59 25.08
N LEU A 33 -14.36 -8.42 24.31
CA LEU A 33 -14.75 -8.81 22.96
C LEU A 33 -15.34 -10.22 22.96
N ASP A 34 -16.55 -10.36 22.40
CA ASP A 34 -17.18 -11.65 22.11
C ASP A 34 -17.13 -11.96 20.60
N GLU A 35 -17.47 -13.19 20.25
CA GLU A 35 -17.45 -13.69 18.86
C GLU A 35 -18.28 -12.82 17.92
N GLU A 36 -19.51 -12.45 18.33
CA GLU A 36 -20.38 -11.57 17.55
C GLU A 36 -19.74 -10.20 17.29
N THR A 37 -19.11 -9.62 18.32
CA THR A 37 -18.45 -8.32 18.22
C THR A 37 -17.21 -8.40 17.33
N VAL A 38 -16.38 -9.44 17.47
CA VAL A 38 -15.18 -9.65 16.65
C VAL A 38 -15.53 -9.83 15.18
N GLU A 39 -16.55 -10.63 14.89
CA GLU A 39 -17.04 -10.82 13.52
C GLU A 39 -17.55 -9.50 12.93
N ALA A 40 -18.39 -8.76 13.67
CA ALA A 40 -18.91 -7.46 13.22
C ALA A 40 -17.79 -6.43 13.00
N LEU A 41 -16.75 -6.41 13.84
CA LEU A 41 -15.58 -5.54 13.68
C LEU A 41 -14.80 -5.90 12.42
N ARG A 42 -14.58 -7.19 12.17
CA ARG A 42 -13.89 -7.68 10.98
C ARG A 42 -14.63 -7.37 9.70
N GLU A 43 -15.94 -7.58 9.67
CA GLU A 43 -16.76 -7.23 8.50
C GLU A 43 -16.69 -5.73 8.19
N ARG A 44 -16.76 -4.89 9.23
CA ARG A 44 -16.63 -3.44 9.07
C ARG A 44 -15.24 -3.03 8.61
N ALA A 45 -14.19 -3.63 9.15
CA ALA A 45 -12.81 -3.39 8.73
C ALA A 45 -12.61 -3.74 7.25
N LYS A 46 -13.10 -4.91 6.81
CA LYS A 46 -13.08 -5.32 5.38
C LYS A 46 -13.85 -4.36 4.49
N ALA A 47 -15.04 -3.92 4.92
CA ALA A 47 -15.84 -2.96 4.16
C ALA A 47 -15.14 -1.60 4.05
N ALA A 48 -14.52 -1.13 5.14
CA ALA A 48 -13.74 0.10 5.16
C ALA A 48 -12.51 0.01 4.24
N LEU A 49 -11.73 -1.08 4.33
CA LEU A 49 -10.57 -1.31 3.44
C LEU A 49 -10.99 -1.35 1.97
N THR A 50 -12.06 -2.07 1.63
CA THR A 50 -12.62 -2.09 0.26
C THR A 50 -13.00 -0.67 -0.21
N THR A 51 -13.60 0.14 0.68
CA THR A 51 -13.99 1.52 0.36
C THR A 51 -12.77 2.40 0.13
N ILE A 52 -11.72 2.26 0.95
CA ILE A 52 -10.46 2.99 0.80
C ILE A 52 -9.79 2.61 -0.52
N GLU A 53 -9.69 1.32 -0.83
CA GLU A 53 -9.13 0.84 -2.10
C GLU A 53 -9.92 1.38 -3.30
N LEU A 54 -11.25 1.41 -3.23
CA LEU A 54 -12.08 1.96 -4.29
C LEU A 54 -11.87 3.46 -4.45
N ALA A 55 -11.84 4.21 -3.35
CA ALA A 55 -11.59 5.65 -3.37
C ALA A 55 -10.20 6.00 -3.90
N GLN A 56 -9.18 5.21 -3.56
CA GLN A 56 -7.83 5.35 -4.13
C GLN A 56 -7.84 5.09 -5.64
N LYS A 57 -8.50 4.02 -6.09
CA LYS A 57 -8.67 3.71 -7.52
C LYS A 57 -9.42 4.81 -8.27
N GLU A 58 -10.49 5.35 -7.69
CA GLU A 58 -11.25 6.46 -8.27
C GLU A 58 -10.44 7.76 -8.33
N SER A 59 -9.66 8.06 -7.28
CA SER A 59 -8.79 9.23 -7.24
C SER A 59 -7.68 9.19 -8.30
N LEU A 60 -7.22 7.99 -8.65
CA LEU A 60 -6.19 7.78 -9.67
C LEU A 60 -6.78 7.64 -11.08
N GLY A 61 -8.05 7.29 -11.20
CA GLY A 61 -8.70 7.05 -12.50
C GLY A 61 -7.98 5.97 -13.29
N ASP A 62 -7.59 6.30 -14.53
CA ASP A 62 -6.82 5.42 -15.41
C ASP A 62 -5.32 5.36 -15.06
N ASN A 63 -4.83 6.26 -14.18
CA ASN A 63 -3.43 6.32 -13.77
C ASN A 63 -3.14 5.36 -12.61
N GLN A 64 -3.36 4.07 -12.83
CA GLN A 64 -2.96 3.02 -11.89
C GLN A 64 -1.59 2.48 -12.26
N PRO A 65 -0.74 2.13 -11.27
CA PRO A 65 0.53 1.50 -11.58
C PRO A 65 0.26 0.13 -12.22
N ALA A 66 0.94 -0.11 -13.33
CA ALA A 66 0.89 -1.37 -14.05
C ALA A 66 1.60 -2.48 -13.24
N GLU A 67 1.29 -3.73 -13.59
CA GLU A 67 1.77 -4.90 -12.82
C GLU A 67 3.29 -5.03 -12.85
N ASP A 68 3.94 -4.61 -13.94
CA ASP A 68 5.39 -4.58 -14.10
C ASP A 68 6.05 -3.60 -13.12
N LEU A 69 5.51 -2.38 -13.00
CA LEU A 69 5.98 -1.38 -12.04
C LEU A 69 5.80 -1.89 -10.61
N LEU A 70 4.66 -2.52 -10.30
CA LEU A 70 4.39 -3.13 -8.99
C LEU A 70 5.31 -4.33 -8.69
N ALA A 71 5.77 -5.05 -9.72
CA ALA A 71 6.64 -6.21 -9.58
C ALA A 71 8.14 -5.84 -9.52
N LEU A 72 8.50 -4.57 -9.70
CA LEU A 72 9.88 -4.11 -9.63
C LEU A 72 10.47 -4.39 -8.24
N GLU A 73 11.64 -5.04 -8.20
CA GLU A 73 12.32 -5.34 -6.95
C GLU A 73 12.64 -4.04 -6.17
N GLY A 74 12.25 -3.99 -4.89
CA GLY A 74 12.40 -2.81 -4.05
C GLY A 74 11.28 -1.76 -4.19
N MET A 75 10.31 -1.98 -5.07
CA MET A 75 9.11 -1.14 -5.18
C MET A 75 8.11 -1.48 -4.07
N GLU A 76 7.75 -0.46 -3.29
CA GLU A 76 6.64 -0.55 -2.35
C GLU A 76 5.33 -0.19 -3.04
N ARG A 77 4.24 -0.84 -2.64
CA ARG A 77 2.93 -0.59 -3.25
C ARG A 77 2.48 0.87 -3.06
N SER A 78 2.68 1.46 -1.89
CA SER A 78 2.38 2.89 -1.66
C SER A 78 3.14 3.78 -2.63
N LEU A 79 4.45 3.55 -2.77
CA LEU A 79 5.31 4.32 -3.67
C LEU A 79 4.89 4.19 -5.14
N ALA A 80 4.53 2.99 -5.61
CA ALA A 80 4.04 2.78 -6.97
C ALA A 80 2.77 3.60 -7.25
N PHE A 81 1.88 3.71 -6.26
CA PHE A 81 0.68 4.53 -6.39
C PHE A 81 0.99 6.03 -6.34
N ASP A 82 1.99 6.47 -5.57
CA ASP A 82 2.47 7.87 -5.56
C ASP A 82 3.14 8.27 -6.89
N LEU A 83 3.80 7.32 -7.55
CA LEU A 83 4.35 7.47 -8.91
C LEU A 83 3.22 7.55 -9.95
N ALA A 84 2.25 6.65 -9.88
CA ALA A 84 1.11 6.63 -10.79
C ALA A 84 0.26 7.90 -10.68
N ALA A 85 0.10 8.46 -9.47
CA ALA A 85 -0.53 9.76 -9.25
C ALA A 85 0.14 10.91 -10.04
N ARG A 86 1.42 10.75 -10.41
CA ARG A 86 2.21 11.69 -11.22
C ARG A 86 2.24 11.32 -12.71
N GLY A 87 1.48 10.32 -13.12
CA GLY A 87 1.43 9.81 -14.49
C GLY A 87 2.50 8.78 -14.82
N ILE A 88 3.32 8.37 -13.85
CA ILE A 88 4.33 7.33 -14.02
C ILE A 88 3.67 5.98 -13.71
N CYS A 89 3.03 5.39 -14.71
CA CYS A 89 2.18 4.21 -14.51
C CYS A 89 2.91 2.91 -14.84
N THR A 90 3.89 2.95 -15.73
CA THR A 90 4.59 1.76 -16.22
C THR A 90 6.06 1.73 -15.78
N LEU A 91 6.69 0.57 -15.95
CA LEU A 91 8.12 0.42 -15.69
C LEU A 91 8.95 1.25 -16.67
N GLU A 92 8.51 1.38 -17.93
CA GLU A 92 9.10 2.29 -18.92
C GLU A 92 8.99 3.76 -18.48
N ASP A 93 7.82 4.20 -18.01
CA ASP A 93 7.64 5.59 -17.56
C ASP A 93 8.64 5.94 -16.45
N LEU A 94 8.87 5.01 -15.52
CA LEU A 94 9.86 5.17 -14.44
C LEU A 94 11.29 5.19 -14.99
N ALA A 95 11.62 4.34 -15.97
CA ALA A 95 12.94 4.30 -16.60
C ALA A 95 13.29 5.62 -17.31
N GLU A 96 12.28 6.36 -17.79
CA GLU A 96 12.45 7.67 -18.43
C GLU A 96 12.69 8.82 -17.44
N GLN A 97 12.40 8.64 -16.14
CA GLN A 97 12.54 9.70 -15.15
C GLN A 97 14.01 10.02 -14.79
N GLY A 98 14.25 11.26 -14.40
CA GLY A 98 15.43 11.67 -13.65
C GLY A 98 15.23 11.53 -12.14
N ILE A 99 16.33 11.49 -11.38
CA ILE A 99 16.27 11.51 -9.92
C ILE A 99 15.56 12.77 -9.43
N ASP A 100 15.87 13.92 -10.04
CA ASP A 100 15.31 15.23 -9.68
C ASP A 100 13.78 15.26 -9.80
N ASP A 101 13.21 14.53 -10.78
CA ASP A 101 11.76 14.46 -11.03
C ASP A 101 11.00 13.70 -9.92
N LEU A 102 11.71 12.92 -9.10
CA LEU A 102 11.13 12.09 -8.03
C LEU A 102 11.41 12.62 -6.62
N THR A 103 12.14 13.72 -6.48
CA THR A 103 12.58 14.24 -5.18
C THR A 103 11.46 14.76 -4.27
N ASP A 104 10.30 15.09 -4.84
CA ASP A 104 9.12 15.58 -4.12
C ASP A 104 8.19 14.44 -3.63
N ILE A 105 8.63 13.18 -3.71
CA ILE A 105 7.87 12.03 -3.23
C ILE A 105 8.26 11.72 -1.79
N ASP A 106 7.28 11.76 -0.88
CA ASP A 106 7.51 11.45 0.53
C ASP A 106 8.06 10.02 0.70
N GLY A 107 9.16 9.89 1.43
CA GLY A 107 9.81 8.59 1.66
C GLY A 107 10.74 8.11 0.52
N LEU A 108 10.89 8.89 -0.55
CA LEU A 108 11.82 8.59 -1.64
C LEU A 108 12.98 9.59 -1.66
N ASN A 109 14.15 9.15 -1.18
CA ASN A 109 15.37 9.95 -1.27
C ASN A 109 16.07 9.75 -2.64
N SER A 110 17.04 10.61 -2.95
CA SER A 110 17.75 10.59 -4.24
C SER A 110 18.49 9.29 -4.54
N GLU A 111 19.01 8.61 -3.50
CA GLU A 111 19.71 7.33 -3.65
C GLU A 111 18.73 6.23 -4.08
N ARG A 112 17.64 6.07 -3.33
CA ARG A 112 16.58 5.10 -3.61
C ARG A 112 15.88 5.39 -4.95
N ALA A 113 15.65 6.66 -5.27
CA ALA A 113 15.13 7.05 -6.59
C ALA A 113 16.07 6.60 -7.71
N GLY A 114 17.37 6.83 -7.56
CA GLY A 114 18.38 6.40 -8.51
C GLY A 114 18.42 4.87 -8.68
N GLU A 115 18.33 4.13 -7.58
CA GLU A 115 18.29 2.65 -7.60
C GLU A 115 17.07 2.14 -8.37
N LEU A 116 15.87 2.66 -8.08
CA LEU A 116 14.64 2.25 -8.76
C LEU A 116 14.64 2.60 -10.25
N ILE A 117 15.09 3.81 -10.62
CA ILE A 117 15.22 4.23 -12.02
C ILE A 117 16.21 3.31 -12.75
N MET A 118 17.36 3.01 -12.15
CA MET A 118 18.36 2.13 -12.76
C MET A 118 17.86 0.70 -12.88
N ALA A 119 17.14 0.19 -11.89
CA ALA A 119 16.50 -1.13 -11.95
C ALA A 119 15.46 -1.19 -13.07
N ALA A 120 14.62 -0.16 -13.20
CA ALA A 120 13.65 -0.04 -14.29
C ALA A 120 14.34 -0.02 -15.66
N ARG A 121 15.37 0.82 -15.83
CA ARG A 121 16.18 0.87 -17.07
C ARG A 121 16.84 -0.45 -17.41
N ASN A 122 17.36 -1.16 -16.41
CA ASN A 122 17.96 -2.48 -16.61
C ASN A 122 16.94 -3.46 -17.20
N ILE A 123 15.72 -3.47 -16.69
CA ILE A 123 14.66 -4.37 -17.20
C ILE A 123 14.18 -3.92 -18.60
N CYS A 124 13.88 -2.63 -18.80
CA CYS A 124 13.37 -2.13 -20.09
C CYS A 124 14.38 -2.25 -21.24
N TRP A 125 15.66 -1.96 -20.98
CA TRP A 125 16.66 -1.83 -22.04
C TRP A 125 17.61 -3.01 -22.13
N PHE A 126 17.78 -3.76 -21.05
CA PHE A 126 18.75 -4.86 -20.96
C PHE A 126 18.10 -6.20 -20.55
N GLY A 127 16.79 -6.24 -20.27
CA GLY A 127 16.07 -7.45 -19.84
C GLY A 127 15.88 -8.53 -20.91
N ASN A 128 16.26 -8.24 -22.16
CA ASN A 128 16.13 -9.17 -23.29
C ASN A 128 17.44 -9.92 -23.62
N ASP A 129 18.47 -9.81 -22.79
CA ASP A 129 19.80 -10.42 -22.99
C ASP A 129 20.02 -11.74 -22.20
N ALA A 130 18.95 -12.50 -21.90
CA ALA A 130 19.02 -13.81 -21.22
C ALA A 130 18.50 -14.97 -22.10
#